data_AF-A0A949AH28-F1
#
_entry.id   AF-A0A949AH28-F1
#
_cell.length_a   1.000
_cell.length_b   1.000
_cell.length_c   1.000
_cell.angle_alpha   90.00
_cell.angle_beta   90.00
_cell.angle_gamma   90.00
#
_symmetry.space_group_name_H-M   'P 1'
#
loop_
_entity.id
_entity.type
_entity.pdbx_description
1 polymer ?
#
loop_
_entity_poly.entity_id
_entity_poly.type
_entity_poly.pdbx_seq_one_letter_code
_entity_poly.pdbx_strand_id
1 'polypeptide(L)'
;MKRILMLASFFLIVCILSMNIFAQKPGEIVFSKTLIDPQNPAALTTQFKSADNIYALAFLEKSVLGILGSEAKKVDVEVFLYELKPPLYSYQQPSEMQLESNTLKLAGDALQKTFLPLDIVPGTNAMTAYGSQDLVYQKFGSEFYGPVAYAAALSGLEPGEHTIIVKLSCNYQFVAEGKFVIQGNDYAVYNKMSKDLNESASGASTKKAVMPKAVLSDKGLETEMINAFKNSQTYKDRIKGEVLRVVIIDPDWMIRRNGLTGIILHRYIRAAIAVKNSDGTCTVWPLVTFQQDYVGDKFQKTRFDGVGDPYKIPCEHFGK
;
A
#
# COMPACT_ATOMS: atom_id res chain seq x y z
N MET A 1 23.87 72.21 -34.21
CA MET A 1 22.69 71.54 -34.78
C MET A 1 22.93 70.03 -34.80
N LYS A 2 21.88 69.24 -34.53
CA LYS A 2 21.81 67.76 -34.44
C LYS A 2 22.18 67.12 -33.09
N ARG A 3 21.14 66.97 -32.27
CA ARG A 3 21.03 66.03 -31.15
C ARG A 3 20.94 64.60 -31.70
N ILE A 4 21.76 63.68 -31.18
CA ILE A 4 21.62 62.24 -31.41
C ILE A 4 20.82 61.69 -30.22
N LEU A 5 19.58 61.29 -30.50
CA LEU A 5 18.66 60.65 -29.56
C LEU A 5 18.88 59.14 -29.69
N MET A 6 19.57 58.52 -28.73
CA MET A 6 19.76 57.08 -28.68
C MET A 6 18.57 56.45 -27.94
N LEU A 7 17.69 55.81 -28.70
CA LEU A 7 16.49 55.12 -28.24
C LEU A 7 16.89 53.80 -27.57
N ALA A 8 16.66 53.67 -26.27
CA ALA A 8 16.79 52.41 -25.55
C ALA A 8 15.52 51.57 -25.79
N SER A 9 15.60 50.56 -26.66
CA SER A 9 14.54 49.57 -26.86
C SER A 9 14.52 48.58 -25.70
N PHE A 10 13.54 48.76 -24.81
CA PHE A 10 13.19 47.81 -23.75
C PHE A 10 12.37 46.67 -24.38
N PHE A 11 13.01 45.54 -24.68
CA PHE A 11 12.33 44.32 -25.14
C PHE A 11 11.69 43.62 -23.92
N LEU A 12 10.43 43.96 -23.64
CA LEU A 12 9.62 43.25 -22.65
C LEU A 12 9.19 41.91 -23.27
N ILE A 13 9.98 40.85 -23.06
CA ILE A 13 9.59 39.47 -23.40
C ILE A 13 8.47 39.07 -22.43
N VAL A 14 7.22 39.27 -22.85
CA VAL A 14 6.05 38.69 -22.19
C VAL A 14 6.03 37.21 -22.58
N CYS A 15 6.67 36.36 -21.77
CA CYS A 15 6.43 34.92 -21.80
C CYS A 15 4.98 34.67 -21.37
N ILE A 16 4.07 34.67 -22.35
CA ILE A 16 2.74 34.09 -22.18
C ILE A 16 2.99 32.59 -22.02
N LEU A 17 3.15 32.14 -20.77
CA LEU A 17 3.01 30.73 -20.41
C LEU A 17 1.57 30.37 -20.77
N SER A 18 1.40 29.78 -21.96
CA SER A 18 0.18 29.07 -22.33
C SER A 18 0.00 27.99 -21.27
N MET A 19 -0.79 28.29 -20.24
CA MET A 19 -1.34 27.27 -19.37
C MET A 19 -2.23 26.43 -20.27
N ASN A 20 -1.66 25.35 -20.82
CA ASN A 20 -2.41 24.32 -21.52
C ASN A 20 -3.38 23.75 -20.49
N ILE A 21 -4.60 24.26 -20.50
CA ILE A 21 -5.74 23.62 -19.87
C ILE A 21 -5.95 22.36 -20.70
N PHE A 22 -5.32 21.26 -20.30
CA PHE A 22 -5.61 19.94 -20.84
C PHE A 22 -7.05 19.62 -20.44
N ALA A 23 -8.02 19.93 -21.31
CA ALA A 23 -9.37 19.43 -21.14
C ALA A 23 -9.29 17.90 -21.27
N GLN A 24 -9.33 17.18 -20.15
CA GLN A 24 -9.15 15.74 -20.16
C GLN A 24 -10.40 15.08 -20.78
N LYS A 25 -10.17 14.19 -21.75
CA LYS A 25 -11.26 13.56 -22.48
C LYS A 25 -11.67 12.26 -21.78
N PRO A 26 -12.98 11.92 -21.74
CA PRO A 26 -13.41 10.58 -21.41
C PRO A 26 -12.64 9.53 -22.23
N GLY A 27 -12.18 8.48 -21.57
CA GLY A 27 -11.38 7.41 -22.17
C GLY A 27 -9.87 7.66 -22.20
N GLU A 28 -9.40 8.79 -21.66
CA GLU A 28 -7.97 9.10 -21.57
C GLU A 28 -7.38 8.65 -20.22
N ILE A 29 -6.17 8.10 -20.25
CA ILE A 29 -5.31 7.97 -19.06
C ILE A 29 -4.18 8.99 -19.19
N VAL A 30 -4.10 9.90 -18.21
CA VAL A 30 -3.02 10.89 -18.11
C VAL A 30 -1.99 10.47 -17.07
N PHE A 31 -0.76 10.95 -17.21
CA PHE A 31 0.34 10.58 -16.34
C PHE A 31 1.05 11.79 -15.75
N SER A 32 1.70 11.59 -14.60
CA SER A 32 2.55 12.60 -13.96
C SER A 32 3.67 11.94 -13.16
N LYS A 33 4.73 12.71 -12.87
CA LYS A 33 5.80 12.32 -11.94
C LYS A 33 5.43 12.55 -10.47
N THR A 34 4.31 13.22 -10.23
CA THR A 34 3.78 13.52 -8.89
C THR A 34 2.31 13.09 -8.81
N LEU A 35 1.78 12.98 -7.59
CA LEU A 35 0.38 12.64 -7.37
C LEU A 35 -0.54 13.63 -8.12
N ILE A 36 -1.52 13.10 -8.85
CA ILE A 36 -2.44 13.87 -9.67
C ILE A 36 -3.67 14.22 -8.83
N ASP A 37 -4.00 15.51 -8.71
CA ASP A 37 -5.30 15.95 -8.21
C ASP A 37 -6.35 15.75 -9.31
N PRO A 38 -7.37 14.89 -9.12
CA PRO A 38 -8.38 14.65 -10.14
C PRO A 38 -9.26 15.86 -10.45
N GLN A 39 -9.38 16.82 -9.53
CA GLN A 39 -10.20 18.02 -9.73
C GLN A 39 -9.43 19.12 -10.46
N ASN A 40 -8.11 19.13 -10.35
CA ASN A 40 -7.25 20.08 -11.04
C ASN A 40 -5.93 19.42 -11.48
N PRO A 41 -5.97 18.55 -12.51
CA PRO A 41 -4.79 17.82 -12.94
C PRO A 41 -3.72 18.79 -13.46
N ALA A 42 -2.55 18.74 -12.84
CA ALA A 42 -1.41 19.59 -13.16
C ALA A 42 -0.13 18.76 -13.32
N ALA A 43 0.91 19.37 -13.90
CA ALA A 43 2.21 18.72 -14.12
C ALA A 43 2.10 17.37 -14.86
N LEU A 44 1.17 17.28 -15.81
CA LEU A 44 1.01 16.11 -16.65
C LEU A 44 2.19 15.97 -17.62
N THR A 45 2.65 14.75 -17.83
CA THR A 45 3.74 14.44 -18.77
C THR A 45 3.56 13.05 -19.34
N THR A 46 4.02 12.84 -20.57
CA THR A 46 4.15 11.52 -21.20
C THR A 46 5.61 11.09 -21.32
N GLN A 47 6.52 11.82 -20.67
CA GLN A 47 7.97 11.61 -20.77
C GLN A 47 8.57 11.33 -19.40
N PHE A 48 9.18 10.15 -19.26
CA PHE A 48 9.75 9.63 -18.02
C PHE A 48 11.18 9.15 -18.27
N LYS A 49 11.96 9.15 -17.20
CA LYS A 49 13.27 8.49 -17.13
C LYS A 49 13.15 7.25 -16.25
N SER A 50 14.07 6.29 -16.41
CA SER A 50 14.17 5.22 -15.42
C SER A 50 14.39 5.81 -14.02
N ALA A 51 13.81 5.14 -13.02
CA ALA A 51 13.68 5.60 -11.63
C ALA A 51 12.66 6.73 -11.36
N ASP A 52 12.01 7.30 -12.38
CA ASP A 52 10.90 8.22 -12.12
C ASP A 52 9.72 7.48 -11.49
N ASN A 53 9.04 8.16 -10.56
CA ASN A 53 7.70 7.75 -10.14
C ASN A 53 6.71 8.02 -11.27
N ILE A 54 5.73 7.15 -11.42
CA ILE A 54 4.71 7.20 -12.47
C ILE A 54 3.33 7.07 -11.81
N TYR A 55 2.62 8.19 -11.81
CA TYR A 55 1.23 8.27 -11.36
C TYR A 55 0.34 8.34 -12.60
N ALA A 56 -0.78 7.63 -12.58
CA ALA A 56 -1.76 7.66 -13.65
C ALA A 56 -3.16 7.98 -13.11
N LEU A 57 -3.96 8.64 -13.94
CA LEU A 57 -5.36 8.94 -13.66
C LEU A 57 -6.17 8.66 -14.93
N ALA A 58 -7.08 7.69 -14.85
CA ALA A 58 -8.01 7.36 -15.92
C ALA A 58 -9.26 8.24 -15.80
N PHE A 59 -9.64 8.93 -16.88
CA PHE A 59 -10.90 9.64 -16.99
C PHE A 59 -11.92 8.77 -17.72
N LEU A 60 -13.11 8.62 -17.13
CA LEU A 60 -14.16 7.73 -17.59
C LEU A 60 -15.35 8.55 -18.08
N GLU A 61 -16.04 8.03 -19.11
CA GLU A 61 -17.28 8.65 -19.62
C GLU A 61 -18.41 8.60 -18.59
N LYS A 62 -18.46 7.53 -17.81
CA LYS A 62 -19.44 7.30 -16.74
C LYS A 62 -18.70 6.81 -15.50
N SER A 63 -19.42 6.75 -14.37
CA SER A 63 -18.90 6.05 -13.21
C SER A 63 -18.64 4.58 -13.52
N VAL A 64 -17.80 3.91 -12.74
CA VAL A 64 -17.53 2.47 -12.91
C VAL A 64 -18.83 1.66 -12.88
N LEU A 65 -19.76 1.97 -11.97
CA LEU A 65 -21.07 1.32 -11.95
C LEU A 65 -21.93 1.66 -13.17
N GLY A 66 -21.83 2.89 -13.67
CA GLY A 66 -22.52 3.31 -14.89
C GLY A 66 -22.00 2.62 -16.16
N ILE A 67 -20.71 2.29 -16.22
CA ILE A 67 -20.11 1.48 -17.28
C ILE A 67 -20.62 0.04 -17.20
N LEU A 68 -20.66 -0.51 -15.98
CA LEU A 68 -21.05 -1.90 -15.76
C LEU A 68 -22.56 -2.15 -15.78
N GLY A 69 -23.37 -1.10 -15.68
CA GLY A 69 -24.82 -1.22 -15.53
C GLY A 69 -25.22 -1.99 -14.27
N SER A 70 -24.47 -1.82 -13.17
CA SER A 70 -24.59 -2.62 -11.95
C SER A 70 -24.79 -1.76 -10.70
N GLU A 71 -25.39 -2.33 -9.67
CA GLU A 71 -25.47 -1.76 -8.31
C GLU A 71 -24.55 -2.50 -7.31
N ALA A 72 -23.53 -3.19 -7.83
CA ALA A 72 -22.61 -3.97 -7.02
C ALA A 72 -21.86 -3.10 -6.00
N LYS A 73 -21.72 -3.61 -4.77
CA LYS A 73 -20.94 -2.94 -3.71
C LYS A 73 -19.43 -3.08 -3.89
N LYS A 74 -19.00 -4.02 -4.73
CA LYS A 74 -17.62 -4.31 -5.09
C LYS A 74 -17.54 -4.74 -6.54
N VAL A 75 -16.52 -4.28 -7.24
CA VAL A 75 -16.30 -4.54 -8.65
C VAL A 75 -14.82 -4.81 -8.87
N ASP A 76 -14.53 -5.74 -9.78
CA ASP A 76 -13.17 -5.99 -10.25
C ASP A 76 -13.00 -5.30 -11.62
N VAL A 77 -11.94 -4.50 -11.76
CA VAL A 77 -11.48 -3.94 -13.04
C VAL A 77 -10.06 -4.42 -13.31
N GLU A 78 -9.65 -4.45 -14.57
CA GLU A 78 -8.32 -4.92 -14.94
C GLU A 78 -7.48 -3.79 -15.52
N VAL A 79 -6.23 -3.71 -15.08
CA VAL A 79 -5.27 -2.72 -15.55
C VAL A 79 -4.12 -3.46 -16.22
N PHE A 80 -3.94 -3.18 -17.50
CA PHE A 80 -2.95 -3.80 -18.37
C PHE A 80 -1.81 -2.83 -18.67
N LEU A 81 -0.59 -3.33 -18.64
CA LEU A 81 0.62 -2.67 -19.12
C LEU A 81 1.12 -3.41 -20.36
N TYR A 82 1.29 -2.69 -21.45
CA TYR A 82 1.92 -3.18 -22.67
C TYR A 82 3.14 -2.33 -23.01
N GLU A 83 4.10 -2.95 -23.67
CA GLU A 83 5.17 -2.26 -24.39
C GLU A 83 4.84 -2.28 -25.89
N LEU A 84 4.90 -1.13 -26.54
CA LEU A 84 4.77 -1.04 -27.99
C LEU A 84 6.10 -1.41 -28.65
N LYS A 85 6.15 -2.58 -29.28
CA LYS A 85 7.32 -3.03 -30.03
C LYS A 85 7.31 -2.46 -31.45
N PRO A 86 8.46 -1.95 -31.94
CA PRO A 86 8.55 -1.54 -33.33
C PRO A 86 8.32 -2.76 -34.25
N PRO A 87 7.85 -2.53 -35.48
CA PRO A 87 7.68 -3.61 -36.43
C PRO A 87 9.03 -4.23 -36.79
N LEU A 88 9.09 -5.56 -36.91
CA LEU A 88 10.33 -6.26 -37.32
C LEU A 88 10.65 -6.02 -38.79
N TYR A 89 9.62 -5.78 -39.60
CA TYR A 89 9.72 -5.50 -41.03
C TYR A 89 8.89 -4.29 -41.41
N SER A 90 9.24 -3.57 -42.47
CA SER A 90 8.59 -2.33 -42.91
C SER A 90 7.09 -2.45 -43.23
N TYR A 91 6.59 -3.66 -43.50
CA TYR A 91 5.18 -3.92 -43.79
C TYR A 91 4.35 -4.27 -42.55
N GLN A 92 4.98 -4.49 -41.39
CA GLN A 92 4.30 -4.79 -40.14
C GLN A 92 3.91 -3.49 -39.44
N GLN A 93 2.80 -3.52 -38.71
CA GLN A 93 2.47 -2.48 -37.75
C GLN A 93 3.20 -2.75 -36.43
N PRO A 94 3.47 -1.73 -35.61
CA PRO A 94 3.90 -1.93 -34.23
C PRO A 94 2.96 -2.89 -33.49
N SER A 95 3.51 -3.75 -32.63
CA SER A 95 2.74 -4.72 -31.86
C SER A 95 2.76 -4.39 -30.38
N GLU A 96 1.65 -4.67 -29.69
CA GLU A 96 1.57 -4.53 -28.23
C GLU A 96 2.03 -5.84 -27.58
N MET A 97 3.12 -5.79 -26.83
CA MET A 97 3.60 -6.90 -26.02
C MET A 97 3.16 -6.68 -24.58
N GLN A 98 2.33 -7.56 -24.03
CA GLN A 98 1.88 -7.44 -22.66
C GLN A 98 3.05 -7.63 -21.70
N LEU A 99 3.26 -6.66 -20.82
CA LEU A 99 4.23 -6.75 -19.72
C LEU A 99 3.56 -7.34 -18.48
N GLU A 100 2.39 -6.85 -18.12
CA GLU A 100 1.69 -7.25 -16.89
C GLU A 100 0.19 -6.92 -16.96
N SER A 101 -0.63 -7.67 -16.23
CA SER A 101 -2.06 -7.38 -16.05
C SER A 101 -2.49 -7.72 -14.63
N ASN A 102 -3.16 -6.78 -13.95
CA ASN A 102 -3.61 -7.00 -12.58
C ASN A 102 -5.08 -6.60 -12.40
N THR A 103 -5.77 -7.35 -11.54
CA THR A 103 -7.13 -7.02 -11.10
C THR A 103 -7.09 -6.03 -9.93
N LEU A 104 -7.71 -4.87 -10.12
CA LEU A 104 -7.98 -3.86 -9.10
C LEU A 104 -9.42 -4.02 -8.60
N LYS A 105 -9.57 -4.30 -7.31
CA LYS A 105 -10.88 -4.34 -6.65
C LYS A 105 -11.28 -2.93 -6.21
N LEU A 106 -12.47 -2.53 -6.63
CA LEU A 106 -13.09 -1.25 -6.35
C LEU A 106 -14.25 -1.43 -5.37
N ALA A 107 -14.37 -0.51 -4.41
CA ALA A 107 -15.49 -0.45 -3.48
C ALA A 107 -15.78 1.01 -3.09
N GLY A 108 -16.87 1.21 -2.33
CA GLY A 108 -17.18 2.51 -1.73
C GLY A 108 -17.35 3.61 -2.77
N ASP A 109 -16.80 4.79 -2.47
CA ASP A 109 -16.95 5.99 -3.31
C ASP A 109 -16.21 5.87 -4.65
N ALA A 110 -15.21 4.99 -4.76
CA ALA A 110 -14.48 4.78 -6.01
C ALA A 110 -15.41 4.30 -7.15
N LEU A 111 -16.49 3.60 -6.81
CA LEU A 111 -17.47 3.06 -7.76
C LEU A 111 -18.33 4.14 -8.45
N GLN A 112 -18.47 5.32 -7.82
CA GLN A 112 -19.32 6.42 -8.29
C GLN A 112 -18.54 7.50 -9.04
N LYS A 113 -17.21 7.44 -9.04
CA LYS A 113 -16.36 8.45 -9.67
C LYS A 113 -16.24 8.23 -11.17
N THR A 114 -16.17 9.32 -11.92
CA THR A 114 -15.84 9.35 -13.36
C THR A 114 -14.33 9.44 -13.61
N PHE A 115 -13.53 9.17 -12.58
CA PHE A 115 -12.09 9.06 -12.70
C PHE A 115 -11.60 7.96 -11.76
N LEU A 116 -10.47 7.35 -12.11
CA LEU A 116 -9.87 6.29 -11.32
C LEU A 116 -8.34 6.49 -11.23
N PRO A 117 -7.78 6.74 -10.04
CA PRO A 117 -6.32 6.76 -9.88
C PRO A 117 -5.77 5.35 -10.12
N LEU A 118 -4.69 5.27 -10.89
CA LEU A 118 -3.98 4.04 -11.20
C LEU A 118 -2.53 4.19 -10.73
N ASP A 119 -2.13 3.35 -9.78
CA ASP A 119 -0.77 3.33 -9.26
C ASP A 119 0.11 2.47 -10.20
N ILE A 120 0.92 3.12 -11.04
CA ILE A 120 1.86 2.40 -11.94
C ILE A 120 3.18 2.14 -11.20
N VAL A 121 3.91 3.20 -10.86
CA VAL A 121 5.07 3.15 -9.95
C VAL A 121 5.04 4.40 -9.06
N PRO A 122 4.10 4.50 -8.11
CA PRO A 122 4.00 5.68 -7.25
C PRO A 122 5.16 5.72 -6.25
N GLY A 123 5.39 6.88 -5.63
CA GLY A 123 6.16 6.94 -4.40
C GLY A 123 5.46 6.20 -3.25
N THR A 124 6.22 5.55 -2.37
CA THR A 124 5.68 4.71 -1.27
C THR A 124 4.76 5.45 -0.29
N ASN A 125 4.91 6.78 -0.19
CA ASN A 125 4.09 7.67 0.63
C ASN A 125 2.80 8.15 -0.07
N ALA A 126 2.70 7.99 -1.39
CA ALA A 126 1.61 8.53 -2.22
C ALA A 126 0.84 7.44 -2.98
N MET A 127 1.08 6.16 -2.66
CA MET A 127 0.32 5.03 -3.17
C MET A 127 -1.14 5.12 -2.70
N THR A 128 -2.06 5.10 -3.65
CA THR A 128 -3.50 5.20 -3.40
C THR A 128 -4.13 3.84 -3.12
N ALA A 129 -3.58 2.78 -3.72
CA ALA A 129 -3.93 1.40 -3.43
C ALA A 129 -3.47 0.97 -2.01
N TYR A 130 -4.18 -0.01 -1.44
CA TYR A 130 -3.89 -0.65 -0.14
C TYR A 130 -4.10 0.22 1.11
N GLY A 131 -4.10 1.55 0.98
CA GLY A 131 -4.35 2.49 2.08
C GLY A 131 -5.82 2.60 2.50
N SER A 132 -6.74 2.08 1.69
CA SER A 132 -8.18 2.05 1.95
C SER A 132 -8.79 0.72 1.48
N GLN A 133 -10.05 0.46 1.85
CA GLN A 133 -10.81 -0.68 1.32
C GLN A 133 -11.39 -0.43 -0.07
N ASP A 134 -11.29 0.80 -0.58
CA ASP A 134 -11.94 1.23 -1.82
C ASP A 134 -11.12 0.88 -3.06
N LEU A 135 -9.80 0.77 -2.93
CA LEU A 135 -8.85 0.48 -4.02
C LEU A 135 -7.84 -0.57 -3.55
N VAL A 136 -8.05 -1.83 -3.93
CA VAL A 136 -7.21 -2.94 -3.45
C VAL A 136 -6.88 -3.88 -4.61
N TYR A 137 -5.59 -3.98 -4.94
CA TYR A 137 -5.12 -5.08 -5.79
C TYR A 137 -5.00 -6.37 -4.98
N GLN A 138 -5.05 -7.49 -5.69
CA GLN A 138 -4.86 -8.80 -5.09
C GLN A 138 -3.44 -8.97 -4.50
N LYS A 139 -3.29 -9.96 -3.63
CA LYS A 139 -2.01 -10.38 -3.06
C LYS A 139 -1.86 -11.88 -3.27
N PHE A 140 -0.69 -12.33 -3.75
CA PHE A 140 -0.36 -13.73 -3.88
C PHE A 140 0.91 -14.05 -3.09
N GLY A 141 0.82 -14.95 -2.11
CA GLY A 141 1.93 -15.20 -1.20
C GLY A 141 2.35 -13.95 -0.42
N SER A 142 3.63 -13.59 -0.50
CA SER A 142 4.20 -12.38 0.11
C SER A 142 4.14 -11.13 -0.77
N GLU A 143 3.75 -11.28 -2.04
CA GLU A 143 3.83 -10.22 -3.03
C GLU A 143 2.44 -9.65 -3.34
N PHE A 144 2.36 -8.32 -3.32
CA PHE A 144 1.19 -7.59 -3.75
C PHE A 144 1.23 -7.38 -5.28
N TYR A 145 0.07 -7.30 -5.92
CA TYR A 145 -0.03 -6.99 -7.35
C TYR A 145 -0.04 -5.48 -7.63
N GLY A 146 -0.54 -5.06 -8.79
CA GLY A 146 -0.66 -3.65 -9.15
C GLY A 146 0.71 -2.96 -9.18
N PRO A 147 0.94 -1.85 -8.45
CA PRO A 147 2.18 -1.08 -8.55
C PRO A 147 3.46 -1.89 -8.25
N VAL A 148 3.38 -2.91 -7.39
CA VAL A 148 4.52 -3.79 -7.08
C VAL A 148 4.89 -4.63 -8.30
N ALA A 149 3.90 -5.29 -8.92
CA ALA A 149 4.09 -6.12 -10.10
C ALA A 149 4.45 -5.27 -11.33
N TYR A 150 3.85 -4.08 -11.50
CA TYR A 150 4.19 -3.15 -12.58
C TYR A 150 5.64 -2.68 -12.48
N ALA A 151 6.12 -2.30 -11.29
CA ALA A 151 7.52 -1.97 -11.08
C ALA A 151 8.43 -3.17 -11.39
N ALA A 152 8.07 -4.38 -10.95
CA ALA A 152 8.85 -5.58 -11.29
C ALA A 152 8.91 -5.83 -12.80
N ALA A 153 7.78 -5.71 -13.51
CA ALA A 153 7.70 -5.87 -14.95
C ALA A 153 8.55 -4.82 -15.70
N LEU A 154 8.46 -3.55 -15.30
CA LEU A 154 9.28 -2.47 -15.88
C LEU A 154 10.77 -2.66 -15.64
N SER A 155 11.17 -3.41 -14.60
CA SER A 155 12.57 -3.71 -14.33
C SER A 155 13.23 -4.64 -15.35
N GLY A 156 12.41 -5.37 -16.11
CA GLY A 156 12.85 -6.29 -17.17
C GLY A 156 13.02 -5.61 -18.54
N LEU A 157 12.84 -4.30 -18.64
CA LEU A 157 13.09 -3.56 -19.88
C LEU A 157 14.60 -3.47 -20.16
N GLU A 158 14.96 -3.60 -21.43
CA GLU A 158 16.33 -3.41 -21.90
C GLU A 158 16.75 -1.92 -21.85
N PRO A 159 18.05 -1.59 -21.87
CA PRO A 159 18.49 -0.20 -22.02
C PRO A 159 17.94 0.44 -23.30
N GLY A 160 17.33 1.61 -23.19
CA GLY A 160 16.76 2.32 -24.33
C GLY A 160 15.51 3.13 -24.00
N GLU A 161 14.77 3.44 -25.05
CA GLU A 161 13.49 4.13 -25.01
C GLU A 161 12.35 3.13 -25.27
N HIS A 162 11.35 3.13 -24.40
CA HIS A 162 10.18 2.26 -24.50
C HIS A 162 8.90 3.07 -24.45
N THR A 163 7.97 2.78 -25.35
CA THR A 163 6.60 3.32 -25.28
C THR A 163 5.74 2.33 -24.51
N ILE A 164 5.24 2.75 -23.36
CA ILE A 164 4.36 1.97 -22.49
C ILE A 164 2.92 2.42 -22.73
N ILE A 165 2.03 1.43 -22.87
CA ILE A 165 0.59 1.63 -23.01
C ILE A 165 -0.08 1.09 -21.75
N VAL A 166 -0.87 1.93 -21.10
CA VAL A 166 -1.73 1.54 -19.98
C VAL A 166 -3.16 1.47 -20.48
N LYS A 167 -3.84 0.35 -20.22
CA LYS A 167 -5.26 0.18 -20.55
C LYS A 167 -6.04 -0.20 -19.31
N LEU A 168 -7.20 0.41 -19.14
CA LEU A 168 -8.17 0.05 -18.10
C LEU A 168 -9.34 -0.69 -18.76
N SER A 169 -9.58 -1.91 -18.32
CA SER A 169 -10.68 -2.76 -18.76
C SER A 169 -11.75 -2.88 -17.68
N CYS A 170 -13.00 -2.67 -18.09
CA CYS A 170 -14.20 -2.92 -17.28
C CYS A 170 -15.11 -3.86 -18.06
N ASN A 171 -15.46 -5.02 -17.48
CA ASN A 171 -16.29 -6.04 -18.14
C ASN A 171 -15.82 -6.39 -19.56
N TYR A 172 -14.53 -6.71 -19.70
CA TYR A 172 -13.90 -7.11 -20.97
C TYR A 172 -13.85 -6.03 -22.06
N GLN A 173 -14.13 -4.77 -21.73
CA GLN A 173 -14.00 -3.64 -22.64
C GLN A 173 -12.97 -2.64 -22.11
N PHE A 174 -12.05 -2.22 -22.98
CA PHE A 174 -11.14 -1.12 -22.66
C PHE A 174 -11.92 0.20 -22.63
N VAL A 175 -11.99 0.81 -21.45
CA VAL A 175 -12.75 2.04 -21.20
C VAL A 175 -11.87 3.27 -21.09
N ALA A 176 -10.55 3.09 -20.90
CA ALA A 176 -9.58 4.16 -20.98
C ALA A 176 -8.21 3.63 -21.43
N GLU A 177 -7.47 4.46 -22.16
CA GLU A 177 -6.11 4.18 -22.61
C GLU A 177 -5.22 5.43 -22.47
N GLY A 178 -3.95 5.22 -22.15
CA GLY A 178 -2.93 6.27 -22.21
C GLY A 178 -1.56 5.69 -22.53
N LYS A 179 -0.68 6.54 -23.06
CA LYS A 179 0.68 6.16 -23.43
C LYS A 179 1.71 7.11 -22.83
N PHE A 180 2.84 6.56 -22.42
CA PHE A 180 4.00 7.35 -22.05
C PHE A 180 5.28 6.70 -22.58
N VAL A 181 6.32 7.49 -22.70
CA VAL A 181 7.66 7.08 -23.05
C VAL A 181 8.51 7.08 -21.80
N ILE A 182 9.25 5.99 -21.59
CA ILE A 182 10.28 5.90 -20.57
C ILE A 182 11.64 5.66 -21.23
N GLN A 183 12.64 6.43 -20.81
CA GLN A 183 14.00 6.35 -21.31
C GLN A 183 14.98 6.06 -20.17
N GLY A 184 15.88 5.11 -20.37
CA GLY A 184 16.86 4.76 -19.34
C GLY A 184 17.93 3.82 -19.86
N ASN A 185 19.10 3.85 -19.20
CA ASN A 185 20.19 2.92 -19.49
C ASN A 185 20.18 1.71 -18.53
N ASP A 186 19.36 1.77 -17.48
CA ASP A 186 19.20 0.72 -16.47
C ASP A 186 17.79 0.84 -15.87
N TYR A 187 17.03 -0.26 -15.97
CA TYR A 187 15.68 -0.40 -15.42
C TYR A 187 15.65 -1.26 -14.15
N ALA A 188 16.77 -1.88 -13.74
CA ALA A 188 16.87 -2.69 -12.53
C ALA A 188 16.56 -1.88 -11.26
N VAL A 189 16.64 -0.55 -11.31
CA VAL A 189 16.15 0.35 -10.25
C VAL A 189 14.70 0.06 -9.86
N TYR A 190 13.85 -0.35 -10.79
CA TYR A 190 12.46 -0.69 -10.51
C TYR A 190 12.30 -1.98 -9.68
N ASN A 191 13.30 -2.88 -9.67
CA ASN A 191 13.29 -4.01 -8.72
C ASN A 191 13.38 -3.53 -7.28
N LYS A 192 14.19 -2.50 -7.01
CA LYS A 192 14.25 -1.90 -5.68
C LYS A 192 12.92 -1.22 -5.35
N MET A 193 12.37 -0.43 -6.28
CA MET A 193 11.08 0.24 -6.06
C MET A 193 9.94 -0.74 -5.83
N SER A 194 9.91 -1.87 -6.56
CA SER A 194 8.95 -2.95 -6.35
C SER A 194 9.01 -3.50 -4.91
N LYS A 195 10.23 -3.76 -4.39
CA LYS A 195 10.42 -4.19 -2.99
C LYS A 195 9.96 -3.13 -1.99
N ASP A 196 10.36 -1.87 -2.18
CA ASP A 196 9.95 -0.77 -1.32
C ASP A 196 8.41 -0.59 -1.31
N LEU A 197 7.76 -0.74 -2.48
CA LEU A 197 6.31 -0.70 -2.63
C LEU A 197 5.63 -1.88 -1.93
N ASN A 198 6.19 -3.09 -2.04
CA ASN A 198 5.66 -4.29 -1.41
C ASN A 198 5.70 -4.21 0.13
N GLU A 199 6.80 -3.65 0.66
CA GLU A 199 6.94 -3.35 2.08
C GLU A 199 5.94 -2.28 2.54
N SER A 200 5.77 -1.20 1.77
CA SER A 200 4.77 -0.16 2.05
C SER A 200 3.34 -0.69 2.03
N ALA A 201 2.99 -1.50 1.02
CA ALA A 201 1.67 -2.14 0.89
C ALA A 201 1.36 -3.07 2.08
N SER A 202 2.36 -3.83 2.53
CA SER A 202 2.26 -4.68 3.73
C SER A 202 1.92 -3.90 5.00
N GLY A 203 2.37 -2.64 5.11
CA GLY A 203 2.08 -1.75 6.24
C GLY A 203 0.88 -0.83 6.04
N ALA A 204 0.34 -0.71 4.83
CA ALA A 204 -0.69 0.28 4.50
C ALA A 204 -1.99 0.05 5.29
N SER A 205 -2.43 -1.19 5.43
CA SER A 205 -3.63 -1.56 6.18
C SER A 205 -3.52 -1.29 7.68
N THR A 206 -2.30 -1.12 8.20
CA THR A 206 -2.03 -0.92 9.61
C THR A 206 -1.43 0.45 9.94
N LYS A 207 -1.34 1.37 8.97
CA LYS A 207 -0.90 2.77 9.21
C LYS A 207 -1.70 3.45 10.33
N LYS A 208 -2.99 3.14 10.46
CA LYS A 208 -3.88 3.67 11.51
C LYS A 208 -4.03 2.73 12.70
N ALA A 209 -3.45 1.54 12.65
CA ALA A 209 -3.53 0.61 13.75
C ALA A 209 -2.76 1.17 14.95
N VAL A 210 -3.35 1.01 16.12
CA VAL A 210 -2.82 1.42 17.42
C VAL A 210 -2.87 0.23 18.35
N MET A 211 -2.08 0.27 19.40
CA MET A 211 -2.17 -0.74 20.45
C MET A 211 -3.56 -0.67 21.11
N PRO A 212 -4.16 -1.81 21.49
CA PRO A 212 -5.38 -1.81 22.29
C PRO A 212 -5.21 -1.00 23.57
N LYS A 213 -6.29 -0.36 24.04
CA LYS A 213 -6.27 0.31 25.35
C LYS A 213 -6.17 -0.73 26.46
N ALA A 214 -5.39 -0.42 27.49
CA ALA A 214 -5.35 -1.24 28.70
C ALA A 214 -6.72 -1.19 29.39
N VAL A 215 -7.28 -2.36 29.68
CA VAL A 215 -8.51 -2.52 30.46
C VAL A 215 -8.16 -2.63 31.96
N LEU A 216 -7.03 -3.25 32.27
CA LEU A 216 -6.45 -3.33 33.61
C LEU A 216 -5.04 -2.76 33.58
N SER A 217 -4.67 -1.96 34.60
CA SER A 217 -3.29 -1.52 34.81
C SER A 217 -2.77 -2.08 36.13
N ASP A 218 -1.83 -3.00 36.03
CA ASP A 218 -1.15 -3.64 37.15
C ASP A 218 0.32 -3.82 36.78
N LYS A 219 1.18 -2.95 37.30
CA LYS A 219 2.62 -2.94 36.94
C LYS A 219 3.36 -4.19 37.39
N GLY A 220 2.93 -4.82 38.48
CA GLY A 220 3.51 -6.07 38.96
C GLY A 220 3.20 -7.19 37.97
N LEU A 221 1.93 -7.35 37.63
CA LEU A 221 1.48 -8.36 36.68
C LEU A 221 2.03 -8.13 35.27
N GLU A 222 2.06 -6.88 34.78
CA GLU A 222 2.69 -6.51 33.50
C GLU A 222 4.17 -6.95 33.45
N THR A 223 4.91 -6.76 34.54
CA THR A 223 6.32 -7.18 34.65
C THR A 223 6.45 -8.71 34.63
N GLU A 224 5.58 -9.42 35.35
CA GLU A 224 5.53 -10.88 35.32
C GLU A 224 5.22 -11.42 33.93
N MET A 225 4.27 -10.82 33.23
CA MET A 225 3.89 -11.17 31.86
C MET A 225 5.05 -10.99 30.89
N ILE A 226 5.77 -9.86 30.95
CA ILE A 226 6.97 -9.63 30.12
C ILE A 226 8.01 -10.72 30.36
N ASN A 227 8.26 -11.06 31.64
CA ASN A 227 9.23 -12.10 32.00
C ASN A 227 8.79 -13.48 31.52
N ALA A 228 7.52 -13.84 31.71
CA ALA A 228 6.97 -15.11 31.24
C ALA A 228 7.03 -15.22 29.71
N PHE A 229 6.71 -14.12 29.00
CA PHE A 229 6.79 -14.04 27.54
C PHE A 229 8.21 -14.22 27.04
N LYS A 230 9.18 -13.45 27.55
CA LYS A 230 10.60 -13.54 27.15
C LYS A 230 11.22 -14.91 27.45
N ASN A 231 10.75 -15.58 28.49
CA ASN A 231 11.22 -16.93 28.85
C ASN A 231 10.58 -18.05 28.00
N SER A 232 9.48 -17.77 27.30
CA SER A 232 8.77 -18.74 26.47
C SER A 232 9.60 -19.20 25.27
N GLN A 233 9.35 -20.41 24.80
CA GLN A 233 9.98 -20.93 23.59
C GLN A 233 9.51 -20.15 22.34
N THR A 234 8.24 -19.73 22.31
CA THR A 234 7.70 -18.91 21.22
C THR A 234 8.47 -17.61 21.05
N TYR A 235 8.86 -16.95 22.14
CA TYR A 235 9.70 -15.75 22.04
C TYR A 235 11.09 -16.08 21.50
N LYS A 236 11.75 -17.08 22.07
CA LYS A 236 13.11 -17.47 21.70
C LYS A 236 13.22 -17.88 20.22
N ASP A 237 12.24 -18.60 19.71
CA ASP A 237 12.27 -19.15 18.35
C ASP A 237 11.63 -18.22 17.32
N ARG A 238 10.46 -17.65 17.64
CA ARG A 238 9.59 -16.95 16.67
C ARG A 238 9.55 -15.44 16.83
N ILE A 239 9.59 -14.92 18.06
CA ILE A 239 9.37 -13.50 18.34
C ILE A 239 10.65 -12.87 18.85
N LYS A 240 11.51 -12.46 17.91
CA LYS A 240 12.82 -11.87 18.21
C LYS A 240 12.73 -10.36 18.15
N GLY A 241 12.95 -9.69 19.28
CA GLY A 241 12.93 -8.23 19.33
C GLY A 241 12.98 -7.67 20.74
N GLU A 242 12.85 -6.36 20.85
CA GLU A 242 12.69 -5.64 22.10
C GLU A 242 11.20 -5.53 22.44
N VAL A 243 10.80 -6.01 23.63
CA VAL A 243 9.44 -5.79 24.14
C VAL A 243 9.32 -4.33 24.57
N LEU A 244 8.48 -3.56 23.87
CA LEU A 244 8.30 -2.15 24.12
C LEU A 244 7.19 -1.85 25.12
N ARG A 245 6.09 -2.62 25.04
CA ARG A 245 4.91 -2.40 25.89
C ARG A 245 4.09 -3.68 26.02
N VAL A 246 3.45 -3.85 27.17
CA VAL A 246 2.36 -4.80 27.40
C VAL A 246 1.16 -4.02 27.92
N VAL A 247 -0.06 -4.40 27.50
CA VAL A 247 -1.31 -3.88 28.06
C VAL A 247 -2.25 -5.05 28.32
N ILE A 248 -2.85 -5.09 29.50
CA ILE A 248 -3.82 -6.14 29.84
C ILE A 248 -5.15 -5.74 29.22
N ILE A 249 -5.73 -6.63 28.41
CA ILE A 249 -6.97 -6.37 27.65
C ILE A 249 -8.20 -7.04 28.25
N ASP A 250 -8.00 -7.93 29.23
CA ASP A 250 -9.07 -8.47 30.05
C ASP A 250 -9.23 -7.63 31.34
N PRO A 251 -10.46 -7.46 31.85
CA PRO A 251 -10.70 -6.72 33.09
C PRO A 251 -10.26 -7.47 34.35
N ASP A 252 -10.21 -8.79 34.30
CA ASP A 252 -9.79 -9.67 35.40
C ASP A 252 -9.37 -11.04 34.85
N TRP A 253 -8.86 -11.90 35.72
CA TRP A 253 -8.59 -13.31 35.44
C TRP A 253 -9.86 -14.11 35.18
N MET A 254 -9.83 -14.90 34.12
CA MET A 254 -10.88 -15.84 33.75
C MET A 254 -10.57 -17.22 34.30
N ILE A 255 -11.47 -17.79 35.11
CA ILE A 255 -11.30 -19.13 35.70
C ILE A 255 -11.78 -20.20 34.71
N ARG A 256 -10.94 -21.21 34.47
CA ARG A 256 -11.31 -22.42 33.72
C ARG A 256 -11.45 -23.60 34.66
N ARG A 257 -12.59 -24.28 34.56
CA ARG A 257 -12.94 -25.47 35.36
C ARG A 257 -13.01 -26.71 34.48
N ASN A 258 -12.82 -27.86 35.10
CA ASN A 258 -13.13 -29.14 34.46
C ASN A 258 -14.64 -29.22 34.23
N GLY A 259 -15.07 -29.57 33.01
CA GLY A 259 -16.49 -29.59 32.64
C GLY A 259 -17.33 -30.66 33.35
N LEU A 260 -16.70 -31.71 33.90
CA LEU A 260 -17.38 -32.78 34.61
C LEU A 260 -17.35 -32.60 36.13
N THR A 261 -16.17 -32.31 36.69
CA THR A 261 -15.98 -32.26 38.15
C THR A 261 -16.14 -30.87 38.75
N GLY A 262 -16.14 -29.81 37.92
CA GLY A 262 -16.17 -28.41 38.39
C GLY A 262 -14.90 -27.93 39.08
N ILE A 263 -13.89 -28.79 39.24
CA ILE A 263 -12.58 -28.46 39.83
C ILE A 263 -11.92 -27.36 39.01
N ILE A 264 -11.33 -26.37 39.70
CA ILE A 264 -10.54 -25.30 39.06
C ILE A 264 -9.28 -25.91 38.48
N LEU A 265 -9.04 -25.69 37.19
CA LEU A 265 -7.83 -26.16 36.51
C LEU A 265 -6.76 -25.06 36.51
N HIS A 266 -7.15 -23.88 36.05
CA HIS A 266 -6.29 -22.71 35.97
C HIS A 266 -7.15 -21.45 35.87
N ARG A 267 -6.47 -20.31 35.96
CA ARG A 267 -7.01 -19.04 35.47
C ARG A 267 -6.14 -18.50 34.34
N TYR A 268 -6.73 -17.74 33.44
CA TYR A 268 -6.01 -17.09 32.35
C TYR A 268 -6.38 -15.62 32.23
N ILE A 269 -5.49 -14.83 31.66
CA ILE A 269 -5.70 -13.41 31.38
C ILE A 269 -4.99 -13.08 30.07
N ARG A 270 -5.59 -12.17 29.28
CA ARG A 270 -5.06 -11.81 27.97
C ARG A 270 -4.48 -10.39 27.98
N ALA A 271 -3.42 -10.23 27.21
CA ALA A 271 -2.74 -8.96 26.99
C ALA A 271 -2.44 -8.76 25.51
N ALA A 272 -2.15 -7.52 25.13
CA ALA A 272 -1.48 -7.22 23.87
C ALA A 272 -0.02 -6.82 24.16
N ILE A 273 0.92 -7.27 23.32
CA ILE A 273 2.34 -6.97 23.46
C ILE A 273 2.87 -6.32 22.18
N ALA A 274 3.55 -5.20 22.34
CA ALA A 274 4.27 -4.51 21.27
C ALA A 274 5.75 -4.92 21.29
N VAL A 275 6.28 -5.28 20.12
CA VAL A 275 7.68 -5.70 19.93
C VAL A 275 8.31 -4.91 18.79
N LYS A 276 9.52 -4.38 19.03
CA LYS A 276 10.42 -3.86 17.99
C LYS A 276 11.34 -4.96 17.52
N ASN A 277 11.17 -5.38 16.28
CA ASN A 277 11.98 -6.42 15.67
C ASN A 277 13.40 -5.91 15.35
N SER A 278 14.32 -6.83 15.08
CA SER A 278 15.72 -6.50 14.74
C SER A 278 15.87 -5.69 13.44
N ASP A 279 14.91 -5.79 12.52
CA ASP A 279 14.84 -5.00 11.29
C ASP A 279 14.34 -3.56 11.52
N GLY A 280 14.09 -3.18 12.78
CA GLY A 280 13.56 -1.88 13.17
C GLY A 280 12.04 -1.76 13.03
N THR A 281 11.36 -2.77 12.46
CA THR A 281 9.90 -2.77 12.34
C THR A 281 9.23 -3.08 13.66
N CYS A 282 7.95 -2.74 13.73
CA CYS A 282 7.18 -2.69 14.96
C CYS A 282 5.93 -3.54 14.78
N THR A 283 5.73 -4.53 15.66
CA THR A 283 4.59 -5.46 15.60
C THR A 283 3.81 -5.47 16.91
N VAL A 284 2.50 -5.60 16.80
CA VAL A 284 1.61 -5.87 17.93
C VAL A 284 1.13 -7.31 17.83
N TRP A 285 1.25 -8.01 18.94
CA TRP A 285 0.64 -9.31 19.19
C TRP A 285 -0.62 -9.05 20.01
N PRO A 286 -1.81 -8.96 19.39
CA PRO A 286 -3.01 -8.43 20.04
C PRO A 286 -3.62 -9.37 21.07
N LEU A 287 -3.25 -10.66 21.03
CA LEU A 287 -3.86 -11.70 21.83
C LEU A 287 -2.77 -12.62 22.37
N VAL A 288 -2.13 -12.20 23.46
CA VAL A 288 -1.17 -12.99 24.22
C VAL A 288 -1.86 -13.51 25.47
N THR A 289 -1.91 -14.83 25.63
CA THR A 289 -2.57 -15.46 26.79
C THR A 289 -1.52 -15.86 27.83
N PHE A 290 -1.79 -15.48 29.07
CA PHE A 290 -1.05 -15.90 30.25
C PHE A 290 -1.93 -16.75 31.14
N GLN A 291 -1.33 -17.73 31.82
CA GLN A 291 -2.03 -18.69 32.67
C GLN A 291 -1.37 -18.82 34.03
N GLN A 292 -2.17 -19.20 35.02
CA GLN A 292 -1.72 -19.67 36.32
C GLN A 292 -2.49 -20.94 36.67
N ASP A 293 -1.77 -22.06 36.78
CA ASP A 293 -2.36 -23.35 37.15
C ASP A 293 -2.83 -23.32 38.61
N TYR A 294 -3.92 -24.03 38.91
CA TYR A 294 -4.44 -24.15 40.26
C TYR A 294 -4.00 -25.50 40.86
N VAL A 295 -3.17 -25.45 41.90
CA VAL A 295 -2.60 -26.66 42.53
C VAL A 295 -2.78 -26.56 44.04
N GLY A 296 -3.53 -27.52 44.60
CA GLY A 296 -3.94 -27.50 46.00
C GLY A 296 -4.99 -26.41 46.24
N ASP A 297 -4.57 -25.33 46.87
CA ASP A 297 -5.40 -24.20 47.30
C ASP A 297 -4.94 -22.84 46.74
N LYS A 298 -3.99 -22.86 45.80
CA LYS A 298 -3.36 -21.64 45.28
C LYS A 298 -3.10 -21.67 43.78
N PHE A 299 -3.14 -20.48 43.19
CA PHE A 299 -2.66 -20.24 41.83
C PHE A 299 -1.13 -20.18 41.81
N GLN A 300 -0.54 -20.86 40.85
CA GLN A 300 0.91 -20.88 40.62
C GLN A 300 1.39 -19.60 39.93
N LYS A 301 2.71 -19.51 39.70
CA LYS A 301 3.33 -18.39 38.98
C LYS A 301 2.77 -18.24 37.56
N THR A 302 2.65 -17.00 37.10
CA THR A 302 2.27 -16.64 35.73
C THR A 302 3.18 -17.32 34.71
N ARG A 303 2.60 -18.04 33.76
CA ARG A 303 3.29 -18.62 32.60
C ARG A 303 2.65 -18.18 31.29
N PHE A 304 3.47 -18.14 30.24
CA PHE A 304 3.01 -17.94 28.88
C PHE A 304 2.27 -19.19 28.40
N ASP A 305 1.11 -19.01 27.76
CA ASP A 305 0.30 -20.10 27.21
C ASP A 305 0.28 -20.07 25.68
N GLY A 306 0.04 -18.91 25.09
CA GLY A 306 -0.03 -18.81 23.63
C GLY A 306 -0.18 -17.38 23.13
N VAL A 307 -0.11 -17.22 21.82
CA VAL A 307 -0.29 -15.93 21.16
C VAL A 307 -0.90 -16.06 19.77
N GLY A 308 -1.80 -15.15 19.41
CA GLY A 308 -2.40 -15.03 18.08
C GLY A 308 -1.47 -14.39 17.04
N ASP A 309 -2.01 -14.10 15.85
CA ASP A 309 -1.23 -13.53 14.74
C ASP A 309 -0.87 -12.06 14.97
N PRO A 310 0.37 -11.65 14.64
CA PRO A 310 0.79 -10.27 14.79
C PRO A 310 0.29 -9.40 13.63
N TYR A 311 0.24 -8.09 13.87
CA TYR A 311 0.17 -7.11 12.80
C TYR A 311 1.24 -6.05 12.99
N LYS A 312 1.78 -5.53 11.88
CA LYS A 312 2.75 -4.42 11.92
C LYS A 312 2.04 -3.14 12.32
N ILE A 313 2.69 -2.22 13.03
CA ILE A 313 2.19 -0.85 13.25
C ILE A 313 3.35 0.15 13.12
N PRO A 314 3.08 1.44 12.86
CA PRO A 314 4.08 2.49 13.02
C PRO A 314 4.61 2.50 14.46
N CYS A 315 5.93 2.63 14.61
CA CYS A 315 6.57 2.57 15.93
C CYS A 315 6.15 3.74 16.85
N GLU A 316 5.68 4.84 16.29
CA GLU A 316 5.14 5.98 17.03
C GLU A 316 3.74 5.72 17.63
N HIS A 317 3.10 4.60 17.29
CA HIS A 317 1.73 4.27 17.73
C HIS A 317 1.64 3.40 18.98
N PHE A 318 2.77 3.01 19.58
CA PHE A 318 2.74 2.17 20.79
C PHE A 318 2.24 2.88 22.04
N GLY A 319 2.42 4.20 22.12
CA GLY A 319 2.10 5.01 23.31
C GLY A 319 0.75 5.73 23.24
N LYS A 320 0.09 5.70 22.07
CA LYS A 320 -1.23 6.30 21.85
C LYS A 320 -2.34 5.37 22.35
#